data_AF-A0AAV8XGA5-F1
#
_entry.id   AF-A0AAV8XGA5-F1
#
_cell.length_a   1.000
_cell.length_b   1.000
_cell.length_c   1.000
_cell.angle_alpha   90.00
_cell.angle_beta   90.00
_cell.angle_gamma   90.00
#
_symmetry.space_group_name_H-M   'P 1'
#
loop_
_entity.id
_entity.type
_entity.pdbx_description
1 polymer ?
#
loop_
_entity_poly.entity_id
_entity_poly.type
_entity_poly.pdbx_seq_one_letter_code
_entity_poly.pdbx_strand_id
1 'polypeptide(L)'
;MSPSYPSPYPAKTTCRYEFQGRGKERVQIVFQDFNLYHSSDNPKDCDNQDSLIAFVHLEGRMEKIDNFCGTALPKPVMSNGPRLKLEFQSLIASRYSRGFKATYSFTESFLEPITSGLDQKGCETTEDDPRPGRPSVIKTDENIEKIGRFIREDRRVSIRGLAEITGIDKECVRQILHESFKVCAKMVPKLLNPEQKESRMNIGANICTKQH
;
A
#
# COMPACT_ATOMS: atom_id res chain seq x y z
N MET A 1 -12.44 -9.27 5.75
CA MET A 1 -12.33 -10.72 5.46
C MET A 1 -13.71 -11.21 5.07
N SER A 2 -13.82 -12.28 4.27
CA SER A 2 -15.11 -12.93 4.03
C SER A 2 -15.72 -13.52 5.31
N PRO A 3 -17.05 -13.74 5.36
CA PRO A 3 -17.69 -14.39 6.50
C PRO A 3 -17.11 -15.78 6.75
N SER A 4 -17.02 -16.15 8.02
CA SER A 4 -16.57 -17.48 8.49
C SER A 4 -15.12 -17.86 8.16
N TYR A 5 -14.33 -17.02 7.47
CA TYR A 5 -12.95 -17.30 7.12
C TYR A 5 -12.11 -17.73 8.35
N PRO A 6 -11.30 -18.81 8.28
CA PRO A 6 -10.94 -19.58 7.08
C PRO A 6 -11.89 -20.74 6.75
N SER A 7 -13.00 -20.88 7.48
CA SER A 7 -14.05 -21.86 7.15
C SER A 7 -14.83 -21.43 5.91
N PRO A 8 -15.51 -22.35 5.21
CA PRO A 8 -16.26 -22.01 4.02
C PRO A 8 -17.31 -20.92 4.26
N TYR A 9 -17.41 -19.96 3.33
CA TYR A 9 -18.39 -18.88 3.44
C TYR A 9 -19.81 -19.38 3.11
N PRO A 10 -20.86 -18.73 3.66
CA PRO A 10 -22.23 -19.10 3.39
C PRO A 10 -22.67 -18.72 1.97
N ALA A 11 -23.45 -19.58 1.31
CA ALA A 11 -24.09 -19.26 0.03
C ALA A 11 -25.17 -18.18 0.16
N LYS A 12 -25.56 -17.62 -0.99
CA LYS A 12 -26.60 -16.57 -1.12
C LYS A 12 -26.36 -15.41 -0.17
N THR A 13 -25.10 -14.96 -0.08
CA THR A 13 -24.70 -13.92 0.86
C THR A 13 -24.03 -12.79 0.11
N THR A 14 -24.46 -11.56 0.39
CA THR A 14 -23.81 -10.34 -0.09
C THR A 14 -23.21 -9.61 1.10
N CYS A 15 -21.89 -9.36 1.04
CA CYS A 15 -21.20 -8.55 2.03
C CYS A 15 -20.66 -7.29 1.40
N ARG A 16 -20.87 -6.15 2.06
CA ARG A 16 -20.29 -4.86 1.67
C ARG A 16 -19.21 -4.47 2.67
N TYR A 17 -18.12 -3.89 2.17
CA TYR A 17 -17.03 -3.34 2.96
C TYR A 17 -16.73 -1.94 2.42
N GLU A 18 -16.95 -0.91 3.23
CA GLU A 18 -16.71 0.48 2.83
C GLU A 18 -15.51 1.07 3.59
N PHE A 19 -14.56 1.61 2.83
CA PHE A 19 -13.35 2.22 3.35
C PHE A 19 -13.38 3.73 3.12
N GLN A 20 -13.12 4.49 4.18
CA GLN A 20 -13.14 5.95 4.16
C GLN A 20 -11.86 6.52 4.79
N GLY A 21 -10.94 6.95 3.94
CA GLY A 21 -9.76 7.74 4.29
C GLY A 21 -10.10 9.20 4.54
N ARG A 22 -9.09 9.97 4.97
CA ARG A 22 -9.18 11.40 5.29
C ARG A 22 -8.33 12.23 4.34
N GLY A 23 -8.82 13.43 4.01
CA GLY A 23 -8.05 14.41 3.22
C GLY A 23 -7.59 13.83 1.88
N LYS A 24 -6.25 13.71 1.72
CA LYS A 24 -5.60 13.21 0.48
C LYS A 24 -5.23 11.73 0.56
N GLU A 25 -5.61 11.02 1.61
CA GLU A 25 -5.37 9.58 1.72
C GLU A 25 -6.09 8.82 0.59
N ARG A 26 -5.43 7.77 0.09
CA ARG A 26 -5.96 6.73 -0.79
C ARG A 26 -6.02 5.42 -0.01
N VAL A 27 -6.94 4.55 -0.40
CA VAL A 27 -7.11 3.22 0.18
C VAL A 27 -6.37 2.22 -0.69
N GLN A 28 -5.48 1.46 -0.07
CA GLN A 28 -4.83 0.29 -0.66
C GLN A 28 -5.41 -0.98 -0.05
N ILE A 29 -5.78 -1.95 -0.88
CA ILE A 29 -6.16 -3.30 -0.46
C ILE A 29 -5.11 -4.28 -0.95
N VAL A 30 -4.59 -5.12 -0.06
CA VAL A 30 -3.64 -6.19 -0.36
C VAL A 30 -4.24 -7.52 0.05
N PHE A 31 -4.37 -8.45 -0.91
CA PHE A 31 -4.89 -9.79 -0.68
C PHE A 31 -3.80 -10.70 -0.14
N GLN A 32 -4.14 -11.46 0.91
CA GLN A 32 -3.27 -12.47 1.53
C GLN A 32 -3.69 -13.89 1.16
N ASP A 33 -5.00 -14.10 0.99
CA ASP A 33 -5.59 -15.36 0.57
C ASP A 33 -6.86 -15.08 -0.23
N PHE A 34 -7.12 -15.88 -1.26
CA PHE A 34 -8.27 -15.72 -2.14
C PHE A 34 -8.67 -17.07 -2.74
N ASN A 35 -9.87 -17.51 -2.40
CA ASN A 35 -10.41 -18.80 -2.81
C ASN A 35 -11.94 -18.73 -2.84
N LEU A 36 -12.47 -18.28 -3.97
CA LEU A 36 -13.90 -18.25 -4.25
C LEU A 36 -14.29 -19.42 -5.16
N TYR A 37 -15.53 -19.88 -5.01
CA TYR A 37 -16.11 -20.86 -5.92
C TYR A 37 -16.14 -20.30 -7.34
N HIS A 38 -15.69 -21.12 -8.28
CA HIS A 38 -15.67 -20.78 -9.69
C HIS A 38 -15.78 -22.08 -10.49
N SER A 39 -16.80 -22.16 -11.34
CA SER A 39 -17.11 -23.36 -12.11
C SER A 39 -16.79 -23.26 -13.61
N SER A 40 -16.30 -22.10 -14.07
CA SER A 40 -15.94 -21.88 -15.47
C SER A 40 -14.49 -22.31 -15.69
N ASP A 41 -14.18 -22.90 -16.83
CA ASP A 41 -12.78 -23.20 -17.20
C ASP A 41 -12.01 -21.92 -17.55
N ASN A 42 -12.71 -20.81 -17.83
CA ASN A 42 -12.10 -19.52 -18.09
C ASN A 42 -11.93 -18.72 -16.78
N PRO A 43 -10.69 -18.51 -16.29
CA PRO A 43 -10.44 -17.84 -15.01
C PRO A 43 -10.82 -16.35 -14.98
N LYS A 44 -11.10 -15.74 -16.13
CA LYS A 44 -11.54 -14.34 -16.23
C LYS A 44 -13.06 -14.18 -16.26
N ASP A 45 -13.78 -15.28 -16.43
CA ASP A 45 -15.23 -15.28 -16.49
C ASP A 45 -15.80 -15.37 -15.08
N CYS A 46 -16.18 -14.21 -14.54
CA CYS A 46 -16.79 -14.09 -13.22
C CYS A 46 -18.31 -13.95 -13.30
N ASP A 47 -18.92 -14.18 -14.47
CA ASP A 47 -20.36 -14.03 -14.64
C ASP A 47 -21.08 -15.24 -14.03
N ASN A 48 -22.11 -14.98 -13.21
CA ASN A 48 -22.85 -15.99 -12.46
C ASN A 48 -21.98 -16.86 -11.53
N GLN A 49 -20.82 -16.34 -11.10
CA GLN A 49 -19.91 -16.99 -10.16
C GLN A 49 -19.85 -16.20 -8.84
N ASP A 50 -19.29 -16.82 -7.82
CA ASP A 50 -18.96 -16.11 -6.59
C ASP A 50 -17.84 -15.11 -6.88
N SER A 51 -18.06 -13.86 -6.48
CA SER A 51 -17.17 -12.78 -6.88
C SER A 51 -16.99 -11.73 -5.80
N LEU A 52 -15.82 -11.09 -5.84
CA LEU A 52 -15.49 -9.90 -5.07
C LEU A 52 -15.29 -8.74 -6.03
N ILE A 53 -16.14 -7.73 -5.93
CA ILE A 53 -16.15 -6.58 -6.82
C ILE A 53 -15.56 -5.38 -6.10
N ALA A 54 -14.62 -4.69 -6.75
CA ALA A 54 -14.06 -3.45 -6.24
C ALA A 54 -14.65 -2.23 -6.95
N PHE A 55 -15.03 -1.23 -6.16
CA PHE A 55 -15.55 0.05 -6.63
C PHE A 55 -14.71 1.20 -6.08
N VAL A 56 -14.43 2.18 -6.93
CA VAL A 56 -13.78 3.44 -6.54
C VAL A 56 -14.66 4.62 -6.92
N HIS A 57 -14.32 5.79 -6.40
CA HIS A 57 -14.98 7.03 -6.80
C HIS A 57 -14.23 7.69 -7.96
N LEU A 58 -14.91 7.87 -9.10
CA LEU A 58 -14.43 8.62 -10.26
C LEU A 58 -15.43 9.73 -10.55
N GLU A 59 -14.95 10.97 -10.65
CA GLU A 59 -15.76 12.14 -11.05
C GLU A 59 -17.09 12.31 -10.28
N GLY A 60 -17.12 12.02 -8.98
CA GLY A 60 -18.35 12.14 -8.19
C GLY A 60 -19.26 10.91 -8.22
N ARG A 61 -18.90 9.85 -8.95
CA ARG A 61 -19.68 8.60 -9.08
C ARG A 61 -18.89 7.38 -8.61
N MET A 62 -19.61 6.33 -8.18
CA MET A 62 -18.96 5.05 -7.88
C MET A 62 -18.88 4.21 -9.15
N GLU A 63 -17.68 3.80 -9.50
CA GLU A 63 -17.37 3.02 -10.70
C GLU A 63 -16.77 1.68 -10.31
N LYS A 64 -17.18 0.62 -11.01
CA LYS A 64 -16.60 -0.72 -10.87
C LYS A 64 -15.24 -0.73 -11.54
N ILE A 65 -14.20 -1.06 -10.80
CA ILE A 65 -12.83 -1.13 -11.33
C ILE A 65 -12.37 -2.55 -11.64
N ASP A 66 -12.82 -3.52 -10.84
CA ASP A 66 -12.39 -4.91 -10.98
C ASP A 66 -13.48 -5.88 -10.48
N ASN A 67 -13.43 -7.10 -11.02
CA ASN A 67 -14.25 -8.24 -10.62
C ASN A 67 -13.37 -9.46 -10.40
N PHE A 68 -13.24 -9.92 -9.17
CA PHE A 68 -12.36 -11.04 -8.81
C PHE A 68 -13.17 -12.30 -8.53
N CYS A 69 -12.79 -13.42 -9.12
CA CYS A 69 -13.39 -14.73 -8.86
C CYS A 69 -12.32 -15.84 -8.93
N GLY A 70 -12.69 -17.06 -8.51
CA GLY A 70 -11.80 -18.21 -8.52
C GLY A 70 -10.73 -18.20 -7.44
N THR A 71 -9.58 -18.79 -7.75
CA THR A 71 -8.51 -19.09 -6.78
C THR A 71 -7.21 -18.35 -7.04
N ALA A 72 -7.12 -17.59 -8.14
CA ALA A 72 -5.96 -16.76 -8.42
C ALA A 72 -5.90 -15.59 -7.44
N LEU A 73 -4.76 -15.38 -6.79
CA LEU A 73 -4.59 -14.29 -5.83
C LEU A 73 -4.62 -12.94 -6.57
N PRO A 74 -5.58 -12.05 -6.26
CA PRO A 74 -5.69 -10.77 -6.96
C PRO A 74 -4.51 -9.84 -6.66
N LYS A 75 -4.20 -8.96 -7.63
CA LYS A 75 -3.21 -7.90 -7.44
C LYS A 75 -3.73 -6.87 -6.41
N PRO A 76 -2.83 -6.14 -5.73
CA PRO A 76 -3.24 -5.05 -4.85
C PRO A 76 -4.10 -4.02 -5.58
N VAL A 77 -5.15 -3.55 -4.91
CA VAL A 77 -6.07 -2.55 -5.46
C VAL A 77 -5.79 -1.19 -4.81
N MET A 78 -5.68 -0.16 -5.63
CA MET A 78 -5.49 1.22 -5.21
C MET A 78 -6.70 2.06 -5.59
N SER A 79 -7.23 2.83 -4.65
CA SER A 79 -8.28 3.81 -4.95
C SER A 79 -7.71 5.10 -5.53
N ASN A 80 -8.53 5.81 -6.32
CA ASN A 80 -8.18 7.12 -6.87
C ASN A 80 -8.35 8.28 -5.88
N GLY A 81 -8.95 8.02 -4.72
CA GLY A 81 -9.21 9.00 -3.68
C GLY A 81 -9.51 8.34 -2.32
N PRO A 82 -10.16 9.04 -1.37
CA PRO A 82 -10.30 8.55 0.00
C PRO A 82 -11.36 7.45 0.16
N ARG A 83 -12.04 7.02 -0.91
CA ARG A 83 -13.16 6.08 -0.85
C ARG A 83 -12.90 4.86 -1.71
N LEU A 84 -13.16 3.69 -1.15
CA LEU A 84 -13.17 2.41 -1.84
C LEU A 84 -14.28 1.54 -1.24
N LYS A 85 -14.99 0.79 -2.08
CA LYS A 85 -15.98 -0.21 -1.64
C LYS A 85 -15.61 -1.56 -2.22
N LEU A 86 -15.64 -2.60 -1.40
CA LEU A 86 -15.64 -3.99 -1.84
C LEU A 86 -17.04 -4.59 -1.64
N GLU A 87 -17.51 -5.35 -2.62
CA GLU A 87 -18.76 -6.09 -2.53
C GLU A 87 -18.51 -7.56 -2.87
N PHE A 88 -18.66 -8.42 -1.86
CA PHE A 88 -18.59 -9.86 -2.03
C PHE A 88 -19.99 -10.41 -2.28
N GLN A 89 -20.15 -11.23 -3.32
CA GLN A 89 -21.38 -11.91 -3.65
C GLN A 89 -21.12 -13.41 -3.77
N SER A 90 -21.92 -14.19 -3.06
CA SER A 90 -21.92 -15.66 -3.13
C SER A 90 -23.29 -16.17 -3.55
N LEU A 91 -23.30 -17.16 -4.43
CA LEU A 91 -24.48 -17.76 -5.01
C LEU A 91 -24.67 -19.19 -4.51
N ILE A 92 -23.59 -19.99 -4.51
CA ILE A 92 -23.64 -21.44 -4.25
C ILE A 92 -22.83 -21.81 -3.00
N ALA A 93 -23.25 -22.89 -2.32
CA ALA A 93 -22.51 -23.43 -1.18
C ALA A 93 -21.42 -24.39 -1.66
N SER A 94 -20.20 -24.21 -1.20
CA SER A 94 -19.07 -25.09 -1.49
C SER A 94 -18.24 -25.34 -0.24
N ARG A 95 -17.94 -26.61 0.05
CA ARG A 95 -17.10 -26.99 1.20
C ARG A 95 -15.63 -26.65 1.04
N TYR A 96 -15.19 -26.35 -0.19
CA TYR A 96 -13.80 -26.05 -0.51
C TYR A 96 -13.52 -24.54 -0.57
N SER A 97 -14.57 -23.71 -0.65
CA SER A 97 -14.44 -22.28 -0.89
C SER A 97 -14.24 -21.52 0.41
N ARG A 98 -12.97 -21.33 0.80
CA ARG A 98 -12.57 -20.73 2.09
C ARG A 98 -12.83 -19.23 2.17
N GLY A 99 -12.97 -18.56 1.02
CA GLY A 99 -13.19 -17.13 0.94
C GLY A 99 -11.90 -16.34 0.75
N PHE A 100 -11.83 -15.13 1.35
CA PHE A 100 -10.69 -14.25 1.17
C PHE A 100 -10.27 -13.54 2.45
N LYS A 101 -8.96 -13.31 2.55
CA LYS A 101 -8.33 -12.47 3.56
C LYS A 101 -7.55 -11.36 2.87
N ALA A 102 -7.82 -10.12 3.27
CA ALA A 102 -7.11 -8.95 2.77
C ALA A 102 -6.83 -7.98 3.91
N THR A 103 -5.76 -7.21 3.75
CA THR A 103 -5.39 -6.09 4.60
C THR A 103 -5.54 -4.79 3.83
N TYR A 104 -5.90 -3.72 4.55
CA TYR A 104 -6.00 -2.40 3.97
C TYR A 104 -5.05 -1.41 4.65
N SER A 105 -4.68 -0.36 3.92
CA SER A 105 -3.94 0.79 4.44
C SER A 105 -4.41 2.08 3.79
N PHE A 106 -4.35 3.17 4.55
CA PHE A 106 -4.55 4.52 4.04
C PHE A 106 -3.18 5.13 3.77
N THR A 107 -2.94 5.58 2.54
CA THR A 107 -1.66 6.15 2.10
C THR A 107 -1.87 7.48 1.42
N GLU A 108 -1.04 8.48 1.72
CA GLU A 108 -1.03 9.76 1.00
C GLU A 108 -0.08 9.73 -0.23
N SER A 109 0.39 8.54 -0.64
CA SER A 109 1.44 8.40 -1.65
C SER A 109 1.02 8.89 -3.04
N PHE A 110 1.53 10.07 -3.38
CA PHE A 110 1.96 10.43 -4.73
C PHE A 110 3.19 9.57 -5.09
N LEU A 111 3.30 9.15 -6.35
CA LEU A 111 4.32 8.27 -6.98
C LEU A 111 3.81 6.85 -7.28
N GLU A 112 3.18 6.73 -8.44
CA GLU A 112 3.25 5.53 -9.29
C GLU A 112 4.62 5.50 -10.00
N PRO A 113 5.10 4.33 -10.45
CA PRO A 113 6.48 4.09 -10.85
C PRO A 113 6.79 4.72 -12.21
N ILE A 114 7.84 5.54 -12.26
CA ILE A 114 8.43 5.92 -13.55
C ILE A 114 9.15 4.69 -14.09
N THR A 115 8.54 4.07 -15.07
CA THR A 115 9.24 3.23 -16.05
C THR A 115 10.27 4.10 -16.75
N SER A 116 11.54 3.97 -16.36
CA SER A 116 12.66 4.34 -17.22
C SER A 116 13.68 3.23 -17.13
N GLY A 117 13.58 2.28 -18.07
CA GLY A 117 14.75 1.53 -18.47
C GLY A 117 15.77 2.52 -19.02
N LEU A 118 16.91 2.63 -18.36
CA LEU A 118 18.20 3.03 -18.91
C LEU A 118 19.26 2.30 -18.07
N ASP A 119 19.72 1.22 -18.66
CA ASP A 119 21.02 0.57 -18.54
C ASP A 119 21.75 0.56 -17.20
N GLN A 120 21.87 -0.67 -16.69
CA GLN A 120 22.96 -1.10 -15.83
C GLN A 120 24.30 -0.81 -16.53
N LYS A 121 25.06 0.15 -15.99
CA LYS A 121 26.51 -0.03 -15.86
C LYS A 121 26.81 -0.10 -14.38
N GLY A 122 26.98 -1.34 -13.93
CA GLY A 122 27.51 -1.66 -12.62
C GLY A 122 28.90 -1.06 -12.45
N CYS A 123 29.19 -0.66 -11.21
CA CYS A 123 30.56 -0.50 -10.78
C CYS A 123 30.87 -1.70 -9.89
N GLU A 124 31.27 -2.81 -10.53
CA GLU A 124 32.10 -3.83 -9.89
C GLU A 124 33.53 -3.63 -10.36
N THR A 125 34.43 -3.90 -9.42
CA THR A 125 35.79 -3.41 -9.25
C THR A 125 36.85 -4.18 -10.04
N THR A 126 37.76 -3.48 -10.69
CA THR A 126 39.14 -3.94 -10.85
C THR A 126 40.07 -2.87 -10.32
N GLU A 127 40.92 -3.28 -9.38
CA GLU A 127 41.84 -2.45 -8.60
C GLU A 127 42.90 -1.79 -9.49
N ASP A 128 43.19 -0.52 -9.23
CA ASP A 128 44.46 0.11 -9.58
C ASP A 128 44.77 1.31 -8.66
N ASP A 129 46.07 1.52 -8.46
CA ASP A 129 46.81 2.21 -7.39
C ASP A 129 46.69 3.78 -7.28
N PRO A 130 47.25 4.44 -6.23
CA PRO A 130 46.64 5.59 -5.56
C PRO A 130 47.13 6.97 -6.04
N ARG A 131 46.25 8.01 -6.01
CA ARG A 131 46.57 9.45 -5.88
C ARG A 131 45.31 10.32 -5.63
N PRO A 132 45.44 11.56 -5.11
CA PRO A 132 44.70 12.02 -3.94
C PRO A 132 43.60 13.03 -4.29
N GLY A 133 42.40 12.79 -3.77
CA GLY A 133 41.33 13.79 -3.79
C GLY A 133 39.94 13.19 -3.78
N ARG A 134 39.20 13.48 -2.70
CA ARG A 134 37.80 13.14 -2.41
C ARG A 134 37.55 11.72 -1.86
N PRO A 135 37.32 11.57 -0.54
CA PRO A 135 36.89 10.30 0.01
C PRO A 135 35.42 10.02 -0.41
N SER A 136 35.18 8.82 -0.93
CA SER A 136 33.87 8.20 -1.12
C SER A 136 33.25 7.81 0.24
N VAL A 137 33.03 8.80 1.10
CA VAL A 137 32.48 8.60 2.46
C VAL A 137 31.19 9.38 2.57
N ILE A 138 30.08 8.83 2.06
CA ILE A 138 28.82 9.58 1.99
C ILE A 138 27.63 8.83 2.63
N LYS A 139 27.77 7.54 2.96
CA LYS A 139 26.73 6.78 3.68
C LYS A 139 27.32 5.95 4.83
N THR A 140 28.12 6.55 5.70
CA THR A 140 28.45 5.91 6.98
C THR A 140 27.28 6.08 7.95
N ASP A 141 26.96 5.03 8.71
CA ASP A 141 25.87 5.05 9.69
C ASP A 141 26.01 6.19 10.71
N GLU A 142 27.24 6.60 11.00
CA GLU A 142 27.56 7.75 11.86
C GLU A 142 27.04 9.09 11.29
N ASN A 143 27.11 9.28 9.98
CA ASN A 143 26.63 10.49 9.31
C ASN A 143 25.09 10.52 9.28
N ILE A 144 24.46 9.35 9.13
CA ILE A 144 22.99 9.18 9.18
C ILE A 144 22.48 9.48 10.59
N GLU A 145 23.16 8.98 11.63
CA GLU A 145 22.78 9.22 13.02
C GLU A 145 22.91 10.70 13.42
N LYS A 146 24.01 11.36 13.01
CA LYS A 146 24.22 12.79 13.26
C LYS A 146 23.12 13.63 12.63
N ILE A 147 22.81 13.40 11.35
CA ILE A 147 21.71 14.10 10.66
C ILE A 147 20.36 13.81 11.34
N GLY A 148 20.12 12.56 11.74
CA GLY A 148 18.90 12.16 12.44
C GLY A 148 18.70 12.84 13.81
N ARG A 149 19.79 13.15 14.53
CA ARG A 149 19.75 13.86 15.81
C ARG A 149 19.31 15.31 15.64
N PHE A 150 19.93 16.03 14.71
CA PHE A 150 19.60 17.44 14.44
C PHE A 150 18.17 17.63 13.93
N ILE A 151 17.65 16.70 13.12
CA ILE A 151 16.26 16.74 12.63
C ILE A 151 15.25 16.52 13.76
N ARG A 152 15.60 15.73 14.80
CA ARG A 152 14.74 15.50 15.97
C ARG A 152 14.72 16.69 16.93
N GLU A 153 15.84 17.39 17.05
CA GLU A 153 15.99 18.54 17.94
C GLU A 153 15.40 19.83 17.35
N ASP A 154 15.60 20.10 16.06
CA ASP A 154 15.04 21.28 15.38
C ASP A 154 14.40 20.91 14.03
N ARG A 155 13.07 20.93 14.01
CA ARG A 155 12.26 20.62 12.83
C ARG A 155 12.30 21.69 11.73
N ARG A 156 12.87 22.87 11.98
CA ARG A 156 12.96 23.99 11.02
C ARG A 156 14.34 24.12 10.37
N VAL A 157 15.27 23.23 10.69
CA VAL A 157 16.63 23.26 10.13
C VAL A 157 16.59 23.01 8.61
N SER A 158 17.29 23.85 7.84
CA SER A 158 17.35 23.75 6.38
C SER A 158 18.46 22.79 5.93
N ILE A 159 18.39 22.27 4.70
CA ILE A 159 19.48 21.45 4.11
C ILE A 159 20.83 22.17 4.19
N ARG A 160 20.83 23.48 4.00
CA ARG A 160 22.04 24.32 4.14
C ARG A 160 22.53 24.37 5.58
N GLY A 161 21.63 24.55 6.55
CA GLY A 161 21.97 24.55 7.97
C GLY A 161 22.50 23.18 8.43
N LEU A 162 21.91 22.08 7.95
CA LEU A 162 22.40 20.72 8.24
C LEU A 162 23.80 20.50 7.68
N ALA A 163 24.06 20.91 6.45
CA ALA A 163 25.39 20.80 5.84
C ALA A 163 26.44 21.63 6.60
N GLU A 164 26.09 22.82 7.06
CA GLU A 164 26.98 23.71 7.83
C GLU A 164 27.28 23.17 9.24
N ILE A 165 26.28 22.56 9.90
CA ILE A 165 26.43 22.00 11.27
C ILE A 165 27.12 20.64 11.24
N THR A 166 26.80 19.78 10.28
CA THR A 166 27.34 18.41 10.19
C THR A 166 28.65 18.33 9.42
N GLY A 167 29.02 19.38 8.67
CA GLY A 167 30.19 19.39 7.79
C GLY A 167 30.06 18.48 6.56
N ILE A 168 28.83 18.04 6.24
CA ILE A 168 28.53 17.11 5.14
C ILE A 168 28.10 17.89 3.89
N ASP A 169 28.45 17.37 2.71
CA ASP A 169 28.05 17.96 1.43
C ASP A 169 26.50 18.06 1.32
N LYS A 170 26.01 19.19 0.79
CA LYS A 170 24.56 19.48 0.68
C LYS A 170 23.82 18.42 -0.16
N GLU A 171 24.48 17.85 -1.15
CA GLU A 171 23.93 16.81 -2.02
C GLU A 171 23.87 15.45 -1.31
N CYS A 172 24.85 15.16 -0.44
CA CYS A 172 24.83 14.01 0.46
C CYS A 172 23.69 14.13 1.49
N VAL A 173 23.53 15.30 2.12
CA VAL A 173 22.41 15.57 3.03
C VAL A 173 21.07 15.43 2.29
N ARG A 174 20.98 15.92 1.05
CA ARG A 174 19.78 15.77 0.21
C ARG A 174 19.48 14.30 -0.10
N GLN A 175 20.50 13.49 -0.41
CA GLN A 175 20.35 12.06 -0.67
C GLN A 175 19.98 11.28 0.60
N ILE A 176 20.61 11.54 1.75
CA ILE A 176 20.28 10.91 3.03
C ILE A 176 18.86 11.30 3.48
N LEU A 177 18.47 12.55 3.31
CA LEU A 177 17.09 12.95 3.54
C LEU A 177 16.15 12.24 2.56
N HIS A 178 16.47 12.17 1.28
CA HIS A 178 15.58 11.54 0.32
C HIS A 178 15.43 10.02 0.54
N GLU A 179 16.51 9.34 0.88
CA GLU A 179 16.58 7.87 1.00
C GLU A 179 16.32 7.36 2.42
N SER A 180 16.88 8.01 3.44
CA SER A 180 16.82 7.57 4.85
C SER A 180 15.72 8.26 5.65
N PHE A 181 15.45 9.54 5.36
CA PHE A 181 14.47 10.35 6.09
C PHE A 181 13.49 10.98 5.12
N LYS A 182 12.58 10.21 4.53
CA LYS A 182 11.54 10.61 3.58
C LYS A 182 10.72 11.83 4.06
N VAL A 183 11.34 13.01 4.06
CA VAL A 183 10.89 14.26 4.69
C VAL A 183 10.60 15.21 3.56
N CYS A 184 9.44 14.99 2.96
CA CYS A 184 8.62 16.08 2.46
C CYS A 184 7.37 16.10 3.34
N ALA A 185 7.33 17.05 4.27
CA ALA A 185 6.13 17.54 4.96
C ALA A 185 5.10 16.51 5.46
N LYS A 186 5.38 15.89 6.62
CA LYS A 186 4.45 15.35 7.66
C LYS A 186 4.96 14.00 8.19
N MET A 187 5.92 14.02 9.10
CA MET A 187 6.21 12.85 9.92
C MET A 187 5.48 12.96 11.26
N VAL A 188 4.21 12.55 11.23
CA VAL A 188 3.71 11.63 12.26
C VAL A 188 3.25 10.42 11.46
N PRO A 189 4.03 9.33 11.36
CA PRO A 189 3.42 8.04 11.11
C PRO A 189 2.58 7.78 12.36
N LYS A 190 1.30 8.16 12.32
CA LYS A 190 0.33 7.45 13.14
C LYS A 190 0.28 6.08 12.51
N LEU A 191 1.20 5.21 12.92
CA LEU A 191 0.94 3.78 12.92
C LEU A 191 -0.36 3.67 13.71
N LEU A 192 -1.46 3.71 12.97
CA LEU A 192 -2.77 3.57 13.55
C LEU A 192 -2.74 2.22 14.23
N ASN A 193 -2.94 2.23 15.54
CA ASN A 193 -3.16 1.01 16.28
C ASN A 193 -4.25 0.22 15.54
N PRO A 194 -4.20 -1.13 15.57
CA PRO A 194 -5.23 -1.98 14.96
C PRO A 194 -6.66 -1.50 15.27
N GLU A 195 -6.92 -1.07 16.51
CA GLU A 195 -8.19 -0.45 16.94
C GLU A 195 -8.53 0.87 16.23
N GLN A 196 -7.54 1.73 15.97
CA GLN A 196 -7.77 2.99 15.23
C GLN A 196 -7.92 2.77 13.72
N LYS A 197 -7.38 1.67 13.18
CA LYS A 197 -7.71 1.22 11.81
C LYS A 197 -9.15 0.73 11.77
N GLU A 198 -9.55 -0.08 12.74
CA GLU A 198 -10.90 -0.62 12.87
C GLU A 198 -11.96 0.48 13.08
N SER A 199 -11.66 1.54 13.83
CA SER A 199 -12.55 2.71 13.97
C SER A 199 -12.61 3.62 12.73
N ARG A 200 -11.63 3.53 11.82
CA ARG A 200 -11.63 4.25 10.52
C ARG A 200 -12.32 3.46 9.40
N MET A 201 -12.61 2.18 9.63
CA MET A 201 -13.72 1.50 8.96
C MET A 201 -14.97 2.12 9.56
N ASN A 202 -15.62 3.04 8.84
CA ASN A 202 -16.82 3.67 9.34
C ASN A 202 -17.80 2.55 9.72
N ILE A 203 -18.44 2.63 10.88
CA ILE A 203 -19.46 1.67 11.36
C ILE A 203 -20.74 1.75 10.47
N GLY A 204 -20.62 2.24 9.24
CA GLY A 204 -21.50 1.96 8.11
C GLY A 204 -21.01 0.72 7.39
N ALA A 205 -21.31 -0.45 7.97
CA ALA A 205 -21.55 -1.70 7.26
C ALA A 205 -20.38 -2.53 6.72
N ASN A 206 -19.73 -3.31 7.59
CA ASN A 206 -19.54 -4.74 7.25
C ASN A 206 -20.89 -5.44 7.40
N ILE A 207 -21.82 -5.17 6.47
CA ILE A 207 -23.13 -5.82 6.46
C ILE A 207 -23.04 -6.99 5.49
N CYS A 208 -23.21 -8.18 6.04
CA CYS A 208 -23.47 -9.39 5.27
C CYS A 208 -24.95 -9.73 5.39
N THR A 209 -25.68 -9.64 4.28
CA THR A 209 -27.08 -10.06 4.21
C THR A 209 -27.22 -11.34 3.43
N LYS A 210 -28.05 -12.25 3.95
CA LYS A 210 -28.56 -13.39 3.20
C LYS A 210 -29.58 -12.89 2.18
N GLN A 211 -29.44 -13.30 0.92
CA GLN A 211 -30.47 -13.12 -0.09
C GLN A 211 -31.56 -14.17 0.12
N HIS A 212 -32.82 -13.74 0.10
CA HIS A 212 -34.01 -14.59 0.22
C HIS A 212 -34.32 -15.30 -1.10
#